data_AF-A0A916XJ75-F1
#
_entry.id   AF-A0A916XJ75-F1
#
_cell.length_a   1.000
_cell.length_b   1.000
_cell.length_c   1.000
_cell.angle_alpha   90.00
_cell.angle_beta   90.00
_cell.angle_gamma   90.00
#
_symmetry.space_group_name_H-M   'P 1'
#
loop_
_entity.id
_entity.type
_entity.pdbx_description
1 polymer ?
#
loop_
_entity_poly.entity_id
_entity_poly.type
_entity_poly.pdbx_seq_one_letter_code
_entity_poly.pdbx_strand_id
1 'polypeptide(L)'
;MPHITNAYNVTPTFAAFWDKERVGAFDQLVAEERLKPKELQVVIENYLYTEQEPLGDEIVNMLEEKPKILTRRNTIDRVLEKVKKFVNTFFDGVNNKAA
;
A
#
# COMPACT_ATOMS: atom_id res chain seq x y z
N MET A 1 33.51 -16.18 24.94
CA MET A 1 33.29 -15.50 23.65
C MET A 1 31.83 -15.08 23.58
N PRO A 2 31.49 -13.88 23.10
CA PRO A 2 30.27 -13.18 23.49
C PRO A 2 29.03 -13.84 22.88
N HIS A 3 28.02 -14.05 23.74
CA HIS A 3 26.68 -14.42 23.35
C HIS A 3 26.06 -13.27 22.56
N ILE A 4 25.82 -13.47 21.28
CA ILE A 4 24.85 -12.67 20.51
C ILE A 4 23.45 -13.03 21.02
N THR A 5 23.11 -12.42 22.15
CA THR A 5 21.80 -12.50 22.78
C THR A 5 20.84 -11.62 21.98
N ASN A 6 19.80 -12.26 21.45
CA ASN A 6 18.53 -11.69 20.99
C ASN A 6 18.55 -10.77 19.76
N ALA A 7 18.50 -11.40 18.57
CA ALA A 7 17.81 -10.88 17.39
C ALA A 7 16.27 -10.75 17.57
N TYR A 8 15.78 -10.65 18.81
CA TYR A 8 14.36 -10.76 19.19
C TYR A 8 13.79 -9.46 19.79
N ASN A 9 14.53 -8.35 19.78
CA ASN A 9 14.14 -7.11 20.47
C ASN A 9 14.07 -5.86 19.57
N VAL A 10 13.97 -6.03 18.25
CA VAL A 10 13.57 -4.96 17.31
C VAL A 10 12.05 -4.88 17.12
N THR A 11 11.30 -5.82 17.70
CA THR A 11 9.94 -6.15 17.27
C THR A 11 8.86 -5.09 17.57
N PRO A 12 8.79 -4.41 18.74
CA PRO A 12 7.68 -3.50 19.02
C PRO A 12 7.88 -2.08 18.48
N THR A 13 9.10 -1.54 18.52
CA THR A 13 9.39 -0.16 18.09
C THR A 13 9.44 -0.02 16.57
N PHE A 14 9.97 -1.01 15.85
CA PHE A 14 9.91 -1.02 14.39
C PHE A 14 8.48 -1.25 13.90
N ALA A 15 7.71 -2.16 14.52
CA ALA A 15 6.30 -2.35 14.16
C ALA A 15 5.49 -1.05 14.33
N ALA A 16 5.67 -0.33 15.45
CA ALA A 16 4.99 0.93 15.68
C ALA A 16 5.42 2.05 14.70
N PHE A 17 6.68 2.06 14.27
CA PHE A 17 7.17 3.00 13.26
C PHE A 17 6.57 2.69 11.88
N TRP A 18 6.60 1.42 11.48
CA TRP A 18 6.02 0.94 10.23
C TRP A 18 4.50 1.14 10.18
N ASP A 19 3.80 0.99 11.31
CA ASP A 19 2.35 1.25 11.38
C ASP A 19 2.05 2.73 11.17
N LYS A 20 2.82 3.63 11.82
CA LYS A 20 2.71 5.08 11.61
C LYS A 20 3.02 5.50 10.18
N GLU A 21 4.10 4.99 9.60
CA GLU A 21 4.47 5.30 8.21
C GLU A 21 3.42 4.76 7.22
N ARG A 22 2.89 3.56 7.49
CA ARG A 22 1.83 2.98 6.66
C ARG A 22 0.57 3.84 6.69
N VAL A 23 0.11 4.24 7.87
CA VAL A 23 -1.06 5.13 8.02
C VAL A 23 -0.80 6.48 7.34
N GLY A 24 0.39 7.08 7.54
CA GLY A 24 0.75 8.35 6.92
C GLY A 24 0.80 8.27 5.39
N ALA A 25 1.44 7.25 4.83
CA ALA A 25 1.51 7.04 3.39
C ALA A 25 0.14 6.70 2.79
N PHE A 26 -0.70 5.97 3.53
CA PHE A 26 -2.08 5.68 3.14
C PHE A 26 -2.91 6.97 3.06
N ASP A 27 -2.90 7.79 4.12
CA ASP A 27 -3.63 9.05 4.17
C ASP A 27 -3.13 10.03 3.10
N GLN A 28 -1.82 10.07 2.85
CA GLN A 28 -1.25 10.90 1.79
C GLN A 28 -1.72 10.43 0.40
N LEU A 29 -1.75 9.12 0.15
CA LEU A 29 -2.22 8.56 -1.12
C LEU A 29 -3.71 8.83 -1.34
N VAL A 30 -4.51 8.69 -0.29
CA VAL A 30 -5.94 9.04 -0.26
C VAL A 30 -6.16 10.52 -0.58
N ALA A 31 -5.40 11.42 0.07
CA ALA A 31 -5.54 12.86 -0.13
C ALA A 31 -5.03 13.34 -1.50
N GLU A 32 -3.90 12.83 -1.97
CA GLU A 32 -3.29 13.23 -3.24
C GLU A 32 -4.15 12.85 -4.45
N GLU A 33 -4.70 11.64 -4.45
CA GLU A 33 -5.45 11.10 -5.58
C GLU A 33 -6.98 11.21 -5.38
N ARG A 34 -7.45 11.81 -4.27
CA ARG A 34 -8.87 11.91 -3.89
C ARG A 34 -9.57 10.56 -3.92
N LEU A 35 -8.99 9.63 -3.20
CA LEU A 35 -9.49 8.26 -3.13
C LEU A 35 -10.36 8.08 -1.90
N LYS A 36 -11.27 7.11 -1.93
CA LYS A 36 -12.04 6.71 -0.76
C LYS A 36 -11.17 5.80 0.10
N PRO A 37 -10.89 6.16 1.36
CA PRO A 37 -10.01 5.36 2.21
C PRO A 37 -10.53 3.93 2.40
N LYS A 38 -11.84 3.75 2.57
CA LYS A 38 -12.45 2.42 2.70
C LYS A 38 -12.19 1.52 1.49
N GLU A 39 -12.30 2.08 0.28
CA GLU A 39 -12.09 1.32 -0.95
C GLU A 39 -10.60 1.01 -1.16
N LEU A 40 -9.70 1.95 -0.82
CA LEU A 40 -8.25 1.69 -0.83
C LEU A 40 -7.89 0.49 0.03
N GLN A 41 -8.45 0.46 1.24
CA GLN A 41 -8.19 -0.60 2.19
C GLN A 41 -8.64 -1.95 1.63
N VAL A 42 -9.86 -2.05 1.10
CA VAL A 42 -10.38 -3.27 0.47
C VAL A 42 -9.51 -3.71 -0.71
N VAL A 43 -9.09 -2.76 -1.55
CA VAL A 43 -8.21 -3.03 -2.70
C VAL A 43 -6.86 -3.58 -2.25
N ILE A 44 -6.23 -2.96 -1.24
CA ILE A 44 -4.96 -3.45 -0.69
C ILE A 44 -5.13 -4.83 -0.06
N GLU A 45 -6.18 -5.04 0.74
CA GLU A 45 -6.47 -6.34 1.38
C GLU A 45 -6.68 -7.44 0.33
N ASN A 46 -7.46 -7.17 -0.72
CA ASN A 46 -7.65 -8.08 -1.84
C ASN A 46 -6.33 -8.35 -2.58
N TYR A 47 -5.53 -7.32 -2.83
CA TYR A 47 -4.23 -7.45 -3.48
C TYR A 47 -3.28 -8.33 -2.65
N LEU A 48 -3.26 -8.16 -1.33
CA LEU A 48 -2.43 -8.97 -0.42
C LEU A 48 -2.93 -10.41 -0.30
N TYR A 49 -4.24 -10.63 -0.34
CA TYR A 49 -4.83 -11.96 -0.21
C TYR A 49 -4.73 -12.77 -1.51
N THR A 50 -4.94 -12.12 -2.65
CA THR A 50 -4.97 -12.78 -3.97
C THR A 50 -3.63 -12.70 -4.70
N GLU A 51 -2.73 -11.81 -4.27
CA GLU A 51 -1.52 -11.42 -5.02
C GLU A 51 -1.83 -11.00 -6.46
N GLN A 52 -3.07 -10.56 -6.73
CA GLN A 52 -3.54 -10.12 -8.04
C GLN A 52 -3.76 -8.62 -8.04
N GLU A 53 -3.26 -7.97 -9.10
CA GLU A 53 -3.42 -6.54 -9.31
C GLU A 53 -4.90 -6.13 -9.35
N PRO A 54 -5.29 -5.05 -8.65
CA PRO A 54 -6.67 -4.61 -8.64
C PRO A 54 -7.12 -4.19 -10.02
N LEU A 55 -8.40 -4.45 -10.32
CA LEU A 55 -8.95 -4.14 -11.62
C LEU A 55 -9.07 -2.63 -11.80
N GLY A 56 -8.90 -2.16 -13.04
CA GLY A 56 -9.03 -0.74 -13.36
C GLY A 56 -10.41 -0.16 -13.01
N ASP A 57 -11.48 -0.96 -13.08
CA ASP A 57 -12.81 -0.58 -12.62
C ASP A 57 -12.90 -0.41 -11.09
N GLU A 58 -12.20 -1.23 -10.30
CA GLU A 58 -12.14 -1.09 -8.84
C GLU A 58 -11.41 0.20 -8.43
N ILE A 59 -10.29 0.49 -9.09
CA ILE A 59 -9.56 1.75 -8.88
C ILE A 59 -10.44 2.97 -9.22
N VAL A 60 -11.26 2.88 -10.27
CA VAL A 60 -12.18 3.97 -10.61
C VAL A 60 -13.31 4.12 -9.60
N ASN A 61 -13.83 3.03 -9.06
CA ASN A 61 -14.88 3.06 -8.04
C ASN A 61 -14.38 3.67 -6.72
N MET A 62 -13.10 3.46 -6.45
CA MET A 62 -12.38 4.00 -5.32
C MET A 62 -12.11 5.50 -5.43
N LEU A 63 -12.06 6.09 -6.62
CA LEU A 63 -11.98 7.55 -6.77
C LEU A 63 -13.25 8.23 -6.22
N GLU A 64 -13.10 9.32 -5.48
CA GLU A 64 -14.24 10.14 -5.06
C GLU A 64 -14.94 10.77 -6.26
N GLU A 65 -14.15 11.29 -7.21
CA GLU A 65 -14.64 11.87 -8.45
C GLU A 65 -14.29 10.97 -9.64
N LYS A 66 -15.31 10.58 -10.41
CA LYS A 66 -15.09 9.77 -11.62
C LYS A 66 -14.33 10.59 -12.66
N PRO A 67 -13.13 10.15 -13.09
CA PRO A 67 -12.38 10.84 -14.13
C PRO A 67 -13.13 10.77 -15.46
N LYS A 68 -12.89 11.76 -16.34
CA LYS A 68 -13.46 11.76 -17.69
C LYS A 68 -12.92 10.55 -18.47
N ILE A 69 -13.72 10.02 -19.41
CA ILE A 69 -13.38 8.83 -20.22
C ILE A 69 -11.97 8.91 -20.81
N LEU A 70 -11.57 10.09 -21.27
CA LEU A 70 -10.26 10.35 -21.87
C LEU A 70 -9.09 10.27 -20.87
N THR A 71 -9.30 10.66 -19.61
CA THR A 71 -8.26 10.65 -18.57
C THR A 71 -8.33 9.41 -17.68
N ARG A 72 -9.42 8.64 -17.76
CA ARG A 72 -9.69 7.45 -16.95
C ARG A 72 -8.50 6.49 -16.92
N ARG A 73 -7.97 6.11 -18.09
CA ARG A 73 -6.85 5.17 -18.18
C ARG A 73 -5.60 5.69 -17.48
N ASN A 74 -5.23 6.94 -17.73
CA ASN A 74 -4.07 7.58 -17.10
C ASN A 74 -4.23 7.65 -15.57
N THR A 75 -5.42 8.01 -15.06
CA THR A 75 -5.70 8.01 -13.62
C THR A 75 -5.59 6.62 -13.03
N ILE A 76 -6.15 5.59 -13.69
CA ILE A 76 -6.04 4.21 -13.24
C ILE A 76 -4.57 3.77 -13.16
N ASP A 77 -3.82 3.92 -14.25
CA ASP A 77 -2.41 3.51 -14.31
C ASP A 77 -1.59 4.20 -13.22
N ARG A 78 -1.80 5.50 -13.00
CA ARG A 78 -1.11 6.28 -11.95
C ARG A 78 -1.44 5.80 -10.54
N VAL A 79 -2.72 5.60 -10.23
CA VAL A 79 -3.15 5.12 -8.91
C VAL A 79 -2.68 3.69 -8.68
N LEU A 80 -2.79 2.83 -9.68
CA LEU A 80 -2.31 1.45 -9.64
C LEU A 80 -0.81 1.40 -9.32
N GLU A 81 0.00 2.21 -9.99
CA GLU A 81 1.44 2.28 -9.74
C GLU A 81 1.74 2.75 -8.30
N LYS A 82 0.99 3.73 -7.79
CA LYS A 82 1.12 4.19 -6.40
C LYS A 82 0.74 3.11 -5.38
N VAL A 83 -0.36 2.39 -5.61
CA VAL A 83 -0.80 1.28 -4.75
C VAL A 83 0.23 0.14 -4.78
N LYS A 84 0.72 -0.24 -5.96
CA LYS A 84 1.80 -1.24 -6.08
C LYS A 84 3.06 -0.82 -5.34
N LYS A 85 3.50 0.44 -5.48
CA LYS A 85 4.66 0.97 -4.74
C LYS A 85 4.43 0.93 -3.24
N PHE A 86 3.23 1.30 -2.79
CA PHE A 86 2.85 1.21 -1.38
C PHE A 86 2.94 -0.24 -0.90
N VAL A 87 2.28 -1.18 -1.58
CA VAL A 87 2.32 -2.59 -1.16
C VAL A 87 3.75 -3.14 -1.19
N ASN A 88 4.52 -2.82 -2.23
CA ASN A 88 5.90 -3.26 -2.32
C ASN A 88 6.78 -2.67 -1.20
N THR A 89 6.56 -1.42 -0.81
CA THR A 89 7.34 -0.78 0.28
C THR A 89 6.98 -1.34 1.66
N PHE A 90 5.69 -1.57 1.92
CA PHE A 90 5.18 -1.89 3.26
C PHE A 90 4.97 -3.38 3.52
N PHE A 91 4.80 -4.20 2.48
CA PHE A 91 4.48 -5.62 2.61
C PHE A 91 5.52 -6.52 1.92
N ASP A 92 6.01 -6.14 0.74
CA ASP A 92 6.94 -6.97 -0.04
C ASP A 92 8.41 -6.74 0.36
N GLY A 93 8.81 -5.48 0.59
CA GLY A 93 10.14 -5.06 1.00
C GLY A 93 10.51 -5.47 2.42
N VAL A 94 9.52 -5.79 3.25
CA VAL A 94 9.73 -6.41 4.58
C VAL A 94 10.05 -7.90 4.45
N ASN A 95 9.61 -8.55 3.36
CA ASN A 95 9.74 -9.99 3.17
C ASN A 95 11.00 -10.40 2.37
N ASN A 96 11.60 -9.47 1.61
CA ASN A 96 12.78 -9.78 0.79
C ASN A 96 14.02 -8.92 1.12
N LYS A 97 14.65 -9.23 2.25
CA LYS A 97 16.09 -8.99 2.45
C LYS A 97 16.70 -10.00 3.43
N ALA A 98 16.51 -11.28 3.14
CA ALA A 98 17.20 -12.37 3.80
C ALA A 98 17.38 -13.54 2.80
N ALA A 99 18.22 -13.32 1.79
CA ALA A 99 18.85 -14.40 1.02
C ALA A 99 20.24 -13.96 0.60
#